data_AF-A0A973WYU5-F1
#
_entry.id   AF-A0A973WYU5-F1
#
_cell.length_a   1.000
_cell.length_b   1.000
_cell.length_c   1.000
_cell.angle_alpha   90.00
_cell.angle_beta   90.00
_cell.angle_gamma   90.00
#
_symmetry.space_group_name_H-M   'P 1'
#
loop_
_entity.id
_entity.type
_entity.pdbx_description
1 polymer ?
#
loop_
_entity_poly.entity_id
_entity_poly.type
_entity_poly.pdbx_seq_one_letter_code
_entity_poly.pdbx_strand_id
1 'polypeptide(L)'
;MKQIVRLVAIALLSAAVSPAFAADPTYPRGIRIGIAPMAGLVPSVTFIGFETPDHGVKVLLAELPGAAFGEVEAAAKTAPAGTAGIKPEAIVTAAGDAFYTAEDGKDGADSVRRYSLIVAGGKAFSGYVAVQVAEAKTKTYPDDAVKRMFASVTVRQQVPVDEQIALMPFKVSDLSNFKMVRTLAPGAALLLADGNEDTGVEAAPFMVLGLIGSAPERPDDRGRFAQQAAGVIPGLRDGRITMSEPVRIDGAPGYETRIDAVSGKDNTPVTVVQWLRFGSANVALRIIASSPRDQWPQAFPRFRAVRDGLQPR
;
A
#
# COMPACT_ATOMS: atom_id res chain seq x y z
N MET A 1 -65.69 -5.51 3.92
CA MET A 1 -64.79 -5.67 2.75
C MET A 1 -63.94 -4.44 2.42
N LYS A 2 -64.42 -3.18 2.55
CA LYS A 2 -63.63 -1.98 2.20
C LYS A 2 -62.47 -1.61 3.16
N GLN A 3 -62.49 -2.10 4.41
CA GLN A 3 -61.42 -1.82 5.38
C GLN A 3 -60.24 -2.79 5.30
N ILE A 4 -60.47 -4.04 4.88
CA ILE A 4 -59.42 -5.05 4.68
C ILE A 4 -58.55 -4.69 3.47
N VAL A 5 -59.15 -4.14 2.41
CA VAL A 5 -58.42 -3.66 1.23
C VAL A 5 -57.52 -2.44 1.55
N ARG A 6 -57.89 -1.60 2.53
CA ARG A 6 -57.07 -0.46 2.94
C ARG A 6 -55.87 -0.84 3.81
N LEU A 7 -55.97 -1.91 4.60
CA LEU A 7 -54.86 -2.43 5.41
C LEU A 7 -53.79 -3.13 4.57
N VAL A 8 -54.19 -3.81 3.49
CA VAL A 8 -53.24 -4.44 2.55
C VAL A 8 -52.45 -3.39 1.74
N ALA A 9 -53.07 -2.24 1.43
CA ALA A 9 -52.39 -1.16 0.71
C ALA A 9 -51.29 -0.46 1.54
N ILE A 10 -51.42 -0.40 2.88
CA ILE A 10 -50.42 0.23 3.77
C ILE A 10 -49.24 -0.72 4.04
N ALA A 11 -49.48 -2.04 4.10
CA ALA A 11 -48.44 -3.05 4.25
C ALA A 11 -47.56 -3.22 2.99
N LEU A 12 -48.12 -2.95 1.80
CA LEU A 12 -47.36 -2.98 0.54
C LEU A 12 -46.55 -1.70 0.27
N LEU A 13 -46.91 -0.56 0.89
CA LEU A 13 -46.12 0.69 0.77
C LEU A 13 -44.94 0.76 1.76
N SER A 14 -44.91 -0.06 2.81
CA SER A 14 -43.83 -0.07 3.80
C SER A 14 -42.68 -1.03 3.49
N ALA A 15 -42.81 -1.85 2.44
CA ALA A 15 -41.76 -2.77 1.99
C ALA A 15 -40.85 -2.20 0.87
N ALA A 16 -41.09 -0.96 0.41
CA ALA A 16 -40.38 -0.36 -0.73
C ALA A 16 -39.38 0.75 -0.36
N VAL A 17 -39.02 0.88 0.92
CA VAL A 17 -37.96 1.80 1.35
C VAL A 17 -36.85 0.99 2.03
N SER A 18 -36.23 0.09 1.27
CA SER A 18 -34.85 -0.26 1.57
C SER A 18 -34.03 1.01 1.30
N PRO A 19 -33.32 1.59 2.28
CA PRO A 19 -32.27 2.54 1.93
C PRO A 19 -31.38 1.80 0.93
N ALA A 20 -31.24 2.36 -0.28
CA ALA A 20 -30.19 1.92 -1.18
C ALA A 20 -28.89 2.17 -0.43
N PHE A 21 -28.40 1.14 0.26
CA PHE A 21 -27.06 1.18 0.83
C PHE A 21 -26.16 1.52 -0.35
N ALA A 22 -25.57 2.72 -0.31
CA ALA A 22 -24.45 3.02 -1.16
C ALA A 22 -23.47 1.86 -0.97
N ALA A 23 -23.09 1.19 -2.06
CA ALA A 23 -22.21 0.04 -1.98
C ALA A 23 -21.00 0.40 -1.13
N ASP A 24 -20.61 -0.49 -0.20
CA ASP A 24 -19.50 -0.20 0.69
C ASP A 24 -18.24 0.11 -0.14
N PRO A 25 -17.51 1.19 0.18
CA PRO A 25 -16.30 1.52 -0.56
C PRO A 25 -15.31 0.37 -0.55
N THR A 26 -14.85 0.00 -1.74
CA THR A 26 -13.83 -1.02 -1.93
C THR A 26 -12.46 -0.35 -2.02
N TYR A 27 -11.49 -0.86 -1.28
CA TYR A 27 -10.10 -0.39 -1.33
C TYR A 27 -9.31 -1.24 -2.33
N PRO A 28 -8.77 -0.65 -3.40
CA PRO A 28 -7.78 -1.35 -4.22
C PRO A 28 -6.56 -1.74 -3.39
N ARG A 29 -5.89 -2.81 -3.85
CA ARG A 29 -4.79 -3.46 -3.13
C ARG A 29 -3.67 -2.47 -2.79
N GLY A 30 -3.35 -2.34 -1.51
CA GLY A 30 -2.16 -1.65 -1.01
C GLY A 30 -2.26 -0.13 -0.94
N ILE A 31 -3.44 0.47 -1.13
CA ILE A 31 -3.63 1.91 -1.05
C ILE A 31 -4.65 2.31 0.02
N ARG A 32 -4.65 3.57 0.42
CA ARG A 32 -5.49 4.13 1.48
C ARG A 32 -6.77 4.78 0.99
N ILE A 33 -7.08 4.67 -0.29
CA ILE A 33 -8.24 5.30 -0.91
C ILE A 33 -9.24 4.20 -1.25
N GLY A 34 -10.47 4.36 -0.78
CA GLY A 34 -11.59 3.46 -1.08
C GLY A 34 -12.62 4.18 -1.92
N ILE A 35 -13.32 3.44 -2.78
CA ILE A 35 -14.39 3.99 -3.63
C ILE A 35 -15.45 2.93 -3.88
N ALA A 36 -16.71 3.33 -4.00
CA ALA A 36 -17.78 2.46 -4.49
C ALA A 36 -17.80 2.54 -6.02
N PRO A 37 -17.24 1.53 -6.74
CA PRO A 37 -17.14 1.60 -8.19
C PRO A 37 -18.54 1.64 -8.85
N MET A 38 -18.64 2.31 -10.00
CA MET A 38 -19.85 2.27 -10.82
C MET A 38 -20.19 0.84 -11.24
N ALA A 39 -21.47 0.55 -11.48
CA ALA A 39 -21.91 -0.77 -11.90
C ALA A 39 -21.19 -1.24 -13.19
N GLY A 40 -20.76 -2.51 -13.19
CA GLY A 40 -20.05 -3.12 -14.33
C GLY A 40 -18.54 -2.92 -14.34
N LEU A 41 -17.97 -2.14 -13.40
CA LEU A 41 -16.53 -2.06 -13.20
C LEU A 41 -16.05 -3.22 -12.32
N VAL A 42 -14.89 -3.77 -12.66
CA VAL A 42 -14.19 -4.82 -11.92
C VAL A 42 -12.78 -4.34 -11.55
N PRO A 43 -12.13 -4.92 -10.52
CA PRO A 43 -10.75 -4.58 -10.18
C PRO A 43 -9.81 -4.80 -11.38
N SER A 44 -8.98 -3.82 -11.68
CA SER A 44 -7.98 -3.94 -12.76
C SER A 44 -6.81 -4.84 -12.31
N VAL A 45 -6.25 -5.56 -13.28
CA VAL A 45 -5.01 -6.35 -13.12
C VAL A 45 -3.77 -5.60 -13.60
N THR A 46 -3.94 -4.46 -14.28
CA THR A 46 -2.83 -3.71 -14.92
C THR A 46 -2.48 -2.42 -14.19
N PHE A 47 -3.41 -1.87 -13.42
CA PHE A 47 -3.21 -0.69 -12.59
C PHE A 47 -4.02 -0.78 -11.30
N ILE A 48 -3.72 0.11 -10.35
CA ILE A 48 -4.45 0.17 -9.08
C ILE A 48 -5.78 0.88 -9.32
N GLY A 49 -6.87 0.11 -9.35
CA GLY A 49 -8.23 0.65 -9.48
C GLY A 49 -9.18 -0.31 -10.18
N PHE A 50 -10.07 0.23 -11.01
CA PHE A 50 -11.17 -0.52 -11.60
C PHE A 50 -11.33 -0.21 -13.10
N GLU A 51 -11.87 -1.15 -13.85
CA GLU A 51 -12.18 -0.98 -15.27
C GLU A 51 -13.39 -1.80 -15.70
N THR A 52 -14.02 -1.43 -16.80
CA THR A 52 -14.96 -2.32 -17.46
C THR A 52 -14.21 -3.46 -18.16
N PRO A 53 -14.80 -4.66 -18.31
CA PRO A 53 -14.15 -5.78 -19.01
C PRO A 53 -13.74 -5.48 -20.45
N ASP A 54 -14.39 -4.49 -21.09
CA ASP A 54 -14.08 -4.03 -22.45
C ASP A 54 -13.14 -2.82 -22.48
N HIS A 55 -12.57 -2.42 -21.34
CA HIS A 55 -11.64 -1.29 -21.16
C HIS A 55 -12.16 0.09 -21.59
N GLY A 56 -13.47 0.21 -21.85
CA GLY A 56 -14.12 1.46 -22.23
C GLY A 56 -14.24 2.47 -21.08
N VAL A 57 -14.12 2.02 -19.82
CA VAL A 57 -14.01 2.88 -18.64
C VAL A 57 -12.84 2.41 -17.79
N LYS A 58 -12.00 3.35 -17.36
CA LYS A 58 -10.86 3.11 -16.45
C LYS A 58 -10.95 4.07 -15.27
N VAL A 59 -10.74 3.57 -14.07
CA VAL A 59 -10.73 4.32 -12.81
C VAL A 59 -9.44 4.00 -12.08
N LEU A 60 -8.46 4.88 -12.16
CA LEU A 60 -7.16 4.75 -11.50
C LEU A 60 -7.18 5.47 -10.14
N LEU A 61 -6.57 4.84 -9.14
CA LEU A 61 -6.39 5.42 -7.81
C LEU A 61 -4.90 5.50 -7.48
N ALA A 62 -4.49 6.63 -6.89
CA ALA A 62 -3.10 6.86 -6.51
C ALA A 62 -2.98 7.74 -5.26
N GLU A 63 -1.89 7.57 -4.50
CA GLU A 63 -1.56 8.43 -3.37
C GLU A 63 -0.52 9.47 -3.80
N LEU A 64 -0.90 10.74 -3.73
CA LEU A 64 -0.02 11.87 -3.96
C LEU A 64 0.61 12.36 -2.64
N PRO A 65 1.67 13.19 -2.70
CA PRO A 65 2.22 13.85 -1.52
C PRO A 65 1.15 14.56 -0.68
N GLY A 66 1.32 14.59 0.64
CA GLY A 66 0.35 15.21 1.57
C GLY A 66 0.01 16.67 1.26
N ALA A 67 0.94 17.42 0.66
CA ALA A 67 0.74 18.83 0.31
C ALA A 67 -0.20 19.04 -0.91
N ALA A 68 -0.38 18.03 -1.77
CA ALA A 68 -1.02 18.21 -3.08
C ALA A 68 -2.47 18.71 -2.98
N PHE A 69 -3.26 18.25 -2.00
CA PHE A 69 -4.62 18.75 -1.78
C PHE A 69 -4.64 20.24 -1.48
N GLY A 70 -3.74 20.72 -0.61
CA GLY A 70 -3.65 22.13 -0.23
C GLY A 70 -3.25 23.03 -1.40
N GLU A 71 -2.40 22.55 -2.30
CA GLU A 71 -2.04 23.26 -3.53
C GLU A 71 -3.25 23.43 -4.47
N VAL A 72 -4.05 22.38 -4.66
CA VAL A 72 -5.28 22.45 -5.47
C VAL A 72 -6.33 23.34 -4.81
N GLU A 73 -6.48 23.25 -3.49
CA GLU A 73 -7.41 24.12 -2.74
C GLU A 73 -7.03 25.61 -2.90
N ALA A 74 -5.74 25.94 -2.79
CA ALA A 74 -5.25 27.29 -2.99
C ALA A 74 -5.46 27.78 -4.44
N ALA A 75 -5.22 26.92 -5.44
CA ALA A 75 -5.48 27.22 -6.84
C ALA A 75 -6.98 27.46 -7.11
N ALA A 76 -7.86 26.65 -6.52
CA ALA A 76 -9.31 26.81 -6.62
C ALA A 76 -9.80 28.14 -6.01
N LYS A 77 -9.16 28.63 -4.95
CA LYS A 77 -9.46 29.92 -4.30
C LYS A 77 -8.97 31.12 -5.11
N THR A 78 -7.93 30.96 -5.92
CA THR A 78 -7.21 32.08 -6.57
C THR A 78 -7.45 32.20 -8.09
N ALA A 79 -7.94 31.17 -8.77
CA ALA A 79 -8.04 31.16 -10.23
C ALA A 79 -9.46 31.44 -10.79
N PRO A 80 -9.61 32.39 -11.73
CA PRO A 80 -10.43 32.17 -12.92
C PRO A 80 -9.68 31.16 -13.80
N ALA A 81 -10.12 29.89 -13.83
CA ALA A 81 -9.63 28.77 -14.66
C ALA A 81 -8.08 28.69 -14.84
N GLY A 82 -7.44 27.72 -14.18
CA GLY A 82 -5.97 27.53 -14.22
C GLY A 82 -5.38 27.28 -15.61
N THR A 83 -4.07 27.04 -15.70
CA THR A 83 -3.20 26.98 -16.91
C THR A 83 -3.65 26.13 -18.11
N ALA A 84 -4.76 25.39 -18.01
CA ALA A 84 -5.41 24.63 -19.08
C ALA A 84 -6.89 25.02 -19.33
N GLY A 85 -7.41 26.07 -18.68
CA GLY A 85 -8.81 26.48 -18.75
C GLY A 85 -9.79 25.62 -17.94
N ILE A 86 -9.31 24.58 -17.25
CA ILE A 86 -10.17 23.65 -16.50
C ILE A 86 -10.24 24.11 -15.05
N LYS A 87 -11.44 24.47 -14.61
CA LYS A 87 -11.70 24.96 -13.26
C LYS A 87 -11.99 23.78 -12.33
N PRO A 88 -11.25 23.62 -11.22
CA PRO A 88 -11.63 22.68 -10.17
C PRO A 88 -12.99 23.05 -9.58
N GLU A 89 -13.87 22.05 -9.47
CA GLU A 89 -15.17 22.14 -8.83
C GLU A 89 -15.12 21.44 -7.47
N ALA A 90 -15.75 22.04 -6.46
CA ALA A 90 -15.84 21.44 -5.14
C ALA A 90 -16.87 20.29 -5.14
N ILE A 91 -16.56 19.22 -4.42
CA ILE A 91 -17.48 18.10 -4.17
C ILE A 91 -17.25 17.56 -2.76
N VAL A 92 -18.33 17.17 -2.09
CA VAL A 92 -18.24 16.50 -0.79
C VAL A 92 -18.18 15.00 -1.01
N THR A 93 -17.18 14.36 -0.40
CA THR A 93 -16.98 12.91 -0.41
C THR A 93 -17.22 12.33 0.99
N ALA A 94 -17.27 11.00 1.10
CA ALA A 94 -17.30 10.33 2.40
C ALA A 94 -16.03 10.59 3.24
N ALA A 95 -14.92 10.99 2.61
CA ALA A 95 -13.69 11.44 3.27
C ALA A 95 -13.66 12.93 3.62
N GLY A 96 -14.69 13.71 3.23
CA GLY A 96 -14.74 15.16 3.41
C GLY A 96 -14.64 15.92 2.08
N ASP A 97 -14.25 17.20 2.16
CA ASP A 97 -14.18 18.08 0.99
C ASP A 97 -13.12 17.62 0.00
N ALA A 98 -13.48 17.66 -1.28
CA ALA A 98 -12.64 17.30 -2.40
C ALA A 98 -12.80 18.32 -3.54
N PHE A 99 -11.84 18.29 -4.46
CA PHE A 99 -11.93 19.01 -5.73
C PHE A 99 -11.89 18.03 -6.87
N TYR A 100 -12.71 18.26 -7.88
CA TYR A 100 -12.66 17.49 -9.12
C TYR A 100 -12.62 18.39 -10.35
N THR A 101 -12.17 17.82 -11.45
CA THR A 101 -12.17 18.44 -12.78
C THR A 101 -12.78 17.47 -13.77
N ALA A 102 -13.36 18.01 -14.84
CA ALA A 102 -13.86 17.25 -15.98
C ALA A 102 -13.43 17.92 -17.27
N GLU A 103 -12.89 17.14 -18.20
CA GLU A 103 -12.38 17.64 -19.48
C GLU A 103 -12.60 16.60 -20.59
N ASP A 104 -12.65 17.08 -21.83
CA ASP A 104 -12.59 16.20 -23.01
C ASP A 104 -11.13 16.00 -23.41
N GLY A 105 -10.78 14.78 -23.78
CA GLY A 105 -9.42 14.40 -24.15
C GLY A 105 -9.36 13.29 -25.19
N LYS A 106 -8.15 12.77 -25.42
CA LYS A 106 -7.91 11.64 -26.32
C LYS A 106 -7.08 10.55 -25.65
N ASP A 107 -7.45 9.30 -25.86
CA ASP A 107 -6.64 8.11 -25.56
C ASP A 107 -6.27 7.44 -26.89
N GLY A 108 -5.03 7.67 -27.35
CA GLY A 108 -4.64 7.33 -28.72
C GLY A 108 -5.48 8.07 -29.76
N ALA A 109 -6.20 7.31 -30.59
CA ALA A 109 -7.09 7.88 -31.61
C ALA A 109 -8.51 8.15 -31.08
N ASP A 110 -8.85 7.62 -29.90
CA ASP A 110 -10.22 7.63 -29.38
C ASP A 110 -10.49 8.86 -28.52
N SER A 111 -11.66 9.46 -28.70
CA SER A 111 -12.18 10.52 -27.83
C SER A 111 -12.64 9.95 -26.50
N VAL A 112 -12.26 10.64 -25.41
CA VAL A 112 -12.58 10.22 -24.05
C VAL A 112 -12.99 11.42 -23.20
N ARG A 113 -13.86 11.18 -22.23
CA ARG A 113 -14.17 12.12 -21.15
C ARG A 113 -13.29 11.77 -19.94
N ARG A 114 -12.50 12.72 -19.47
CA ARG A 114 -11.59 12.55 -18.32
C ARG A 114 -12.11 13.31 -17.11
N TYR A 115 -11.97 12.68 -15.96
CA TYR A 115 -12.26 13.28 -14.68
C TYR A 115 -11.09 13.02 -13.75
N SER A 116 -10.75 14.01 -12.93
CA SER A 116 -9.77 13.84 -11.86
C SER A 116 -10.35 14.37 -10.57
N LEU A 117 -10.20 13.64 -9.47
CA LEU A 117 -10.56 14.05 -8.13
C LEU A 117 -9.35 13.99 -7.21
N ILE A 118 -9.21 15.00 -6.34
CA ILE A 118 -8.26 15.02 -5.24
C ILE A 118 -8.98 15.23 -3.91
N VAL A 119 -8.60 14.46 -2.90
CA VAL A 119 -9.16 14.50 -1.54
C VAL A 119 -8.04 14.45 -0.50
N ALA A 120 -8.25 15.11 0.64
CA ALA A 120 -7.27 15.09 1.72
C ALA A 120 -7.18 13.70 2.40
N GLY A 121 -5.97 13.18 2.54
CA GLY A 121 -5.66 11.94 3.28
C GLY A 121 -5.05 12.20 4.66
N GLY A 122 -5.37 13.34 5.28
CA GLY A 122 -4.65 13.86 6.44
C GLY A 122 -3.31 14.51 6.04
N LYS A 123 -2.31 14.48 6.93
CA LYS A 123 -0.97 15.05 6.66
C LYS A 123 -0.08 14.16 5.80
N ALA A 124 -0.37 12.87 5.75
CA ALA A 124 0.53 11.87 5.19
C ALA A 124 0.44 11.75 3.66
N PHE A 125 -0.74 12.00 3.07
CA PHE A 125 -0.97 11.86 1.64
C PHE A 125 -2.20 12.65 1.18
N SER A 126 -2.33 12.83 -0.13
CA SER A 126 -3.56 13.24 -0.79
C SER A 126 -4.07 12.09 -1.66
N GLY A 127 -5.35 11.74 -1.55
CA GLY A 127 -5.96 10.73 -2.39
C GLY A 127 -6.25 11.29 -3.77
N TYR A 128 -5.91 10.55 -4.83
CA TYR A 128 -6.18 10.93 -6.21
C TYR A 128 -6.96 9.83 -6.94
N VAL A 129 -7.99 10.22 -7.68
CA VAL A 129 -8.80 9.33 -8.52
C VAL A 129 -8.88 9.92 -9.92
N ALA A 130 -8.40 9.18 -10.92
CA ALA A 130 -8.53 9.54 -12.33
C ALA A 130 -9.51 8.59 -13.01
N VAL A 131 -10.49 9.15 -13.72
CA VAL A 131 -11.51 8.41 -14.46
C VAL A 131 -11.40 8.76 -15.93
N GLN A 132 -11.42 7.76 -16.78
CA GLN A 132 -11.53 7.92 -18.22
C GLN A 132 -12.72 7.12 -18.70
N VAL A 133 -13.64 7.78 -19.41
CA VAL A 133 -14.82 7.19 -20.02
C VAL A 133 -14.71 7.38 -21.53
N ALA A 134 -14.67 6.30 -22.30
CA ALA A 134 -14.72 6.37 -23.76
C ALA A 134 -16.01 7.07 -24.21
N GLU A 135 -15.94 7.90 -25.26
CA GLU A 135 -17.10 8.67 -25.73
C GLU A 135 -18.32 7.78 -26.00
N ALA A 136 -18.09 6.59 -26.58
CA ALA A 136 -19.11 5.57 -26.82
C ALA A 136 -19.81 5.03 -25.56
N LYS A 137 -19.22 5.23 -24.37
CA LYS A 137 -19.70 4.75 -23.06
C LYS A 137 -20.35 5.84 -22.22
N THR A 138 -20.29 7.11 -22.61
CA THR A 138 -20.85 8.25 -21.86
C THR A 138 -22.35 8.14 -21.59
N LYS A 139 -23.12 7.47 -22.46
CA LYS A 139 -24.55 7.20 -22.21
C LYS A 139 -24.78 6.19 -21.08
N THR A 140 -23.89 5.22 -20.93
CA THR A 140 -23.94 4.18 -19.89
C THR A 140 -23.32 4.69 -18.58
N TYR A 141 -22.28 5.51 -18.68
CA TYR A 141 -21.53 6.10 -17.58
C TYR A 141 -21.57 7.62 -17.70
N PRO A 142 -22.71 8.26 -17.42
CA PRO A 142 -22.86 9.71 -17.51
C PRO A 142 -22.11 10.44 -16.39
N ASP A 143 -21.88 11.74 -16.57
CA ASP A 143 -21.23 12.62 -15.58
C ASP A 143 -21.80 12.44 -14.16
N ASP A 144 -23.12 12.33 -14.02
CA ASP A 144 -23.75 12.13 -12.71
C ASP A 144 -23.38 10.79 -12.06
N ALA A 145 -23.13 9.74 -12.84
CA ALA A 145 -22.66 8.46 -12.32
C ALA A 145 -21.23 8.61 -11.78
N VAL A 146 -20.36 9.32 -12.50
CA VAL A 146 -18.99 9.61 -12.06
C VAL A 146 -18.99 10.47 -10.79
N LYS A 147 -19.84 11.51 -10.71
CA LYS A 147 -19.97 12.36 -9.52
C LYS A 147 -20.47 11.57 -8.31
N ARG A 148 -21.44 10.66 -8.48
CA ARG A 148 -21.89 9.76 -7.38
C ARG A 148 -20.76 8.84 -6.91
N MET A 149 -19.98 8.29 -7.84
CA MET A 149 -18.81 7.49 -7.51
C MET A 149 -17.76 8.32 -6.76
N PHE A 150 -17.47 9.54 -7.20
CA PHE A 150 -16.59 10.48 -6.49
C PHE A 150 -17.06 10.82 -5.08
N ALA A 151 -18.36 11.05 -4.88
CA ALA A 151 -18.92 11.29 -3.55
C ALA A 151 -18.73 10.09 -2.59
N SER A 152 -18.56 8.86 -3.10
CA SER A 152 -18.31 7.67 -2.28
C SER A 152 -16.85 7.52 -1.83
N VAL A 153 -15.94 8.38 -2.30
CA VAL A 153 -14.52 8.27 -1.97
C VAL A 153 -14.32 8.40 -0.46
N THR A 154 -13.63 7.41 0.11
CA THR A 154 -13.25 7.35 1.51
C THR A 154 -11.73 7.19 1.64
N VAL A 155 -11.18 7.50 2.82
CA VAL A 155 -9.75 7.34 3.11
C VAL A 155 -9.55 6.60 4.42
N ARG A 156 -8.53 5.74 4.48
CA ARG A 156 -8.05 5.10 5.71
C ARG A 156 -6.66 5.61 6.05
N GLN A 157 -6.32 5.74 7.33
CA GLN A 157 -5.00 6.26 7.71
C GLN A 157 -3.87 5.26 7.43
N GLN A 158 -4.18 3.96 7.50
CA GLN A 158 -3.22 2.87 7.33
C GLN A 158 -3.85 1.73 6.51
N VAL A 159 -3.02 1.02 5.75
CA VAL A 159 -3.39 -0.26 5.13
C VAL A 159 -3.40 -1.34 6.23
N PRO A 160 -4.45 -2.17 6.37
CA PRO A 160 -4.51 -3.25 7.34
C PRO A 160 -3.29 -4.18 7.23
N VAL A 161 -2.82 -4.67 8.36
CA VAL A 161 -1.60 -5.50 8.44
C VAL A 161 -1.71 -6.75 7.55
N ASP A 162 -2.83 -7.46 7.59
CA ASP A 162 -3.04 -8.66 6.78
C ASP A 162 -2.96 -8.36 5.27
N GLU A 163 -3.47 -7.20 4.86
CA GLU A 163 -3.39 -6.74 3.47
C GLU A 163 -1.94 -6.43 3.09
N GLN A 164 -1.19 -5.74 3.96
CA GLN A 164 0.24 -5.47 3.73
C GLN A 164 1.05 -6.77 3.56
N ILE A 165 0.82 -7.76 4.41
CA ILE A 165 1.48 -9.07 4.33
C ILE A 165 1.06 -9.82 3.06
N ALA A 166 -0.22 -9.72 2.67
CA ALA A 166 -0.73 -10.37 1.46
C ALA A 166 -0.11 -9.83 0.16
N LEU A 167 0.47 -8.63 0.17
CA LEU A 167 1.17 -8.03 -0.97
C LEU A 167 2.61 -8.51 -1.11
N MET A 168 3.19 -9.11 -0.08
CA MET A 168 4.56 -9.58 -0.14
C MET A 168 4.70 -10.78 -1.08
N PRO A 169 5.80 -10.91 -1.84
CA PRO A 169 6.06 -12.04 -2.75
C PRO A 169 6.42 -13.35 -2.02
N PHE A 170 6.33 -13.35 -0.69
CA PHE A 170 6.50 -14.49 0.19
C PHE A 170 5.36 -14.50 1.22
N LYS A 171 5.11 -15.66 1.82
CA LYS A 171 4.17 -15.81 2.93
C LYS A 171 4.89 -15.57 4.25
N VAL A 172 4.19 -14.99 5.22
CA VAL A 172 4.66 -14.80 6.60
C VAL A 172 3.67 -15.54 7.50
N SER A 173 4.08 -16.64 8.12
CA SER A 173 3.21 -17.42 9.02
C SER A 173 3.37 -17.06 10.50
N ASP A 174 4.46 -16.37 10.86
CA ASP A 174 4.77 -16.01 12.23
C ASP A 174 5.38 -14.59 12.27
N LEU A 175 4.76 -13.70 13.06
CA LEU A 175 5.21 -12.32 13.31
C LEU A 175 5.92 -12.19 14.66
N SER A 176 6.02 -13.27 15.44
CA SER A 176 6.70 -13.36 16.73
C SER A 176 6.38 -12.20 17.68
N ASN A 177 5.10 -11.81 17.70
CA ASN A 177 4.54 -10.74 18.53
C ASN A 177 5.21 -9.36 18.37
N PHE A 178 5.79 -9.05 17.19
CA PHE A 178 6.18 -7.66 16.90
C PHE A 178 4.97 -6.73 16.98
N LYS A 179 5.12 -5.61 17.67
CA LYS A 179 4.02 -4.68 17.96
C LYS A 179 3.56 -3.89 16.74
N MET A 180 4.47 -3.64 15.81
CA MET A 180 4.23 -2.88 14.60
C MET A 180 4.59 -3.70 13.38
N VAL A 181 3.70 -3.67 12.38
CA VAL A 181 3.94 -4.19 11.04
C VAL A 181 3.67 -3.08 10.03
N ARG A 182 4.67 -2.78 9.20
CA ARG A 182 4.56 -1.71 8.21
C ARG A 182 5.33 -2.05 6.94
N THR A 183 4.79 -1.65 5.80
CA THR A 183 5.47 -1.75 4.51
C THR A 183 6.43 -0.57 4.31
N LEU A 184 7.70 -0.85 4.01
CA LEU A 184 8.70 0.16 3.65
C LEU A 184 8.66 0.50 2.17
N ALA A 185 8.40 -0.50 1.34
CA ALA A 185 8.21 -0.37 -0.10
C ALA A 185 7.04 -1.30 -0.48
N PRO A 186 5.91 -0.78 -0.99
CA PRO A 186 4.74 -1.56 -1.37
C PRO A 186 5.09 -2.83 -2.16
N GLY A 187 4.72 -3.99 -1.63
CA GLY A 187 4.98 -5.29 -2.26
C GLY A 187 6.45 -5.73 -2.31
N ALA A 188 7.38 -5.01 -1.70
CA ALA A 188 8.82 -5.27 -1.80
C ALA A 188 9.52 -5.44 -0.45
N ALA A 189 9.15 -4.64 0.57
CA ALA A 189 9.78 -4.71 1.88
C ALA A 189 8.81 -4.46 3.04
N LEU A 190 8.90 -5.29 4.08
CA LEU A 190 8.13 -5.23 5.32
C LEU A 190 9.04 -4.97 6.52
N LEU A 191 8.64 -4.06 7.39
CA LEU A 191 9.23 -3.79 8.70
C LEU A 191 8.34 -4.42 9.78
N LEU A 192 8.94 -5.22 10.65
CA LEU A 192 8.38 -5.68 11.91
C LEU A 192 9.17 -5.01 13.04
N ALA A 193 8.52 -4.42 14.03
CA ALA A 193 9.22 -3.71 15.09
C ALA A 193 8.48 -3.69 16.43
N ASP A 194 9.23 -3.64 17.53
CA ASP A 194 8.69 -3.40 18.87
C ASP A 194 8.68 -1.91 19.25
N GLY A 195 9.49 -1.09 18.56
CA GLY A 195 9.53 0.37 18.68
C GLY A 195 8.54 1.06 17.74
N ASN A 196 8.50 2.39 17.76
CA ASN A 196 7.69 3.21 16.86
C ASN A 196 8.51 4.40 16.31
N GLU A 197 7.89 5.25 15.47
CA GLU A 197 8.59 6.39 14.88
C GLU A 197 8.96 7.49 15.90
N ASP A 198 8.19 7.63 16.97
CA ASP A 198 8.40 8.67 17.98
C ASP A 198 9.66 8.43 18.81
N THR A 199 9.92 7.17 19.19
CA THR A 199 11.08 6.77 20.00
C THR A 199 12.24 6.22 19.17
N GLY A 200 12.08 6.15 17.85
CA GLY A 200 13.02 5.48 16.95
C GLY A 200 12.82 3.97 16.92
N VAL A 201 12.79 3.41 15.71
CA VAL A 201 12.63 1.96 15.50
C VAL A 201 13.84 1.20 16.04
N GLU A 202 15.02 1.82 16.02
CA GLU A 202 16.30 1.21 16.33
C GLU A 202 16.58 1.07 17.83
N ALA A 203 15.79 1.73 18.67
CA ALA A 203 15.87 1.64 20.13
C ALA A 203 15.28 0.33 20.69
N ALA A 204 14.65 -0.49 19.84
CA ALA A 204 14.03 -1.76 20.19
C ALA A 204 14.28 -2.82 19.10
N PRO A 205 13.92 -4.10 19.32
CA PRO A 205 14.07 -5.13 18.31
C PRO A 205 13.21 -4.84 17.08
N PHE A 206 13.81 -4.98 15.90
CA PHE A 206 13.12 -4.86 14.63
C PHE A 206 13.69 -5.80 13.55
N MET A 207 12.90 -6.04 12.52
CA MET A 207 13.25 -6.82 11.34
C MET A 207 12.78 -6.14 10.06
N VAL A 208 13.62 -6.14 9.03
CA VAL A 208 13.28 -5.78 7.66
C VAL A 208 13.32 -7.04 6.81
N LEU A 209 12.20 -7.35 6.17
CA LEU A 209 12.00 -8.52 5.29
C LEU A 209 11.80 -8.02 3.87
N GLY A 210 12.53 -8.55 2.90
CA GLY A 210 12.34 -8.17 1.50
C GLY A 210 13.09 -9.08 0.54
N LEU A 211 12.96 -8.80 -0.75
CA LEU A 211 13.76 -9.47 -1.78
C LEU A 211 14.95 -8.59 -2.17
N ILE A 212 16.08 -9.22 -2.48
CA ILE A 212 17.23 -8.58 -3.11
C ILE A 212 17.50 -9.25 -4.45
N GLY A 213 17.59 -8.46 -5.51
CA GLY A 213 17.98 -8.92 -6.84
C GLY A 213 19.50 -9.06 -6.98
N SER A 214 19.93 -9.49 -8.17
CA SER A 214 21.35 -9.68 -8.50
C SER A 214 22.09 -10.65 -7.57
N ALA A 215 21.36 -11.58 -6.96
CA ALA A 215 21.96 -12.64 -6.16
C ALA A 215 22.78 -13.57 -7.08
N PRO A 216 24.02 -13.90 -6.72
CA PRO A 216 24.88 -14.70 -7.58
C PRO A 216 24.34 -16.13 -7.75
N GLU A 217 24.33 -16.58 -9.00
CA GLU A 217 23.95 -17.95 -9.36
C GLU A 217 24.96 -18.95 -8.79
N ARG A 218 26.25 -18.65 -8.95
CA ARG A 218 27.37 -19.48 -8.50
C ARG A 218 27.43 -19.52 -6.97
N PRO A 219 27.39 -20.71 -6.34
CA PRO A 219 27.45 -20.84 -4.90
C PRO A 219 28.68 -20.18 -4.26
N ASP A 220 29.84 -20.27 -4.90
CA ASP A 220 31.11 -19.73 -4.39
C ASP A 220 31.10 -18.20 -4.22
N ASP A 221 30.28 -17.50 -5.01
CA ASP A 221 30.15 -16.04 -4.93
C ASP A 221 29.23 -15.56 -3.80
N ARG A 222 28.42 -16.47 -3.22
CA ARG A 222 27.35 -16.12 -2.26
C ARG A 222 27.89 -15.59 -0.94
N GLY A 223 29.03 -16.10 -0.46
CA GLY A 223 29.65 -15.63 0.77
C GLY A 223 30.16 -14.18 0.67
N ARG A 224 30.86 -13.87 -0.43
CA ARG A 224 31.28 -12.49 -0.73
C ARG A 224 30.07 -11.57 -0.87
N PHE A 225 29.04 -12.01 -1.59
CA PHE A 225 27.80 -11.24 -1.73
C PHE A 225 27.12 -10.98 -0.39
N ALA A 226 27.08 -11.95 0.53
CA ALA A 226 26.52 -11.79 1.86
C ALA A 226 27.24 -10.70 2.68
N GLN A 227 28.56 -10.71 2.67
CA GLN A 227 29.38 -9.69 3.34
C GLN A 227 29.21 -8.30 2.70
N GLN A 228 29.20 -8.23 1.37
CA GLN A 228 28.96 -6.97 0.65
C GLN A 228 27.58 -6.39 0.96
N ALA A 229 26.54 -7.21 0.93
CA ALA A 229 25.18 -6.79 1.29
C ALA A 229 25.12 -6.31 2.75
N ALA A 230 25.77 -7.03 3.68
CA ALA A 230 25.84 -6.67 5.09
C ALA A 230 26.53 -5.30 5.31
N GLY A 231 27.58 -5.00 4.56
CA GLY A 231 28.32 -3.73 4.66
C GLY A 231 27.53 -2.49 4.21
N VAL A 232 26.44 -2.66 3.47
CA VAL A 232 25.59 -1.57 2.96
C VAL A 232 24.20 -1.53 3.60
N ILE A 233 24.02 -2.15 4.77
CA ILE A 233 22.77 -2.03 5.53
C ILE A 233 22.57 -0.56 5.93
N PRO A 234 21.47 0.09 5.50
CA PRO A 234 21.22 1.49 5.86
C PRO A 234 21.09 1.69 7.38
N GLY A 235 21.57 2.82 7.87
CA GLY A 235 21.43 3.22 9.28
C GLY A 235 22.49 2.66 10.24
N LEU A 236 23.32 1.70 9.81
CA LEU A 236 24.43 1.20 10.62
C LEU A 236 25.67 2.09 10.49
N ARG A 237 26.26 2.42 11.64
CA ARG A 237 27.56 3.08 11.78
C ARG A 237 28.52 2.16 12.53
N ASP A 238 29.82 2.28 12.26
CA ASP A 238 30.88 1.48 12.89
C ASP A 238 30.63 -0.05 12.82
N GLY A 239 30.04 -0.51 11.72
CA GLY A 239 29.65 -1.90 11.53
C GLY A 239 30.86 -2.82 11.41
N ARG A 240 30.93 -3.83 12.29
CA ARG A 240 31.94 -4.87 12.28
C ARG A 240 31.28 -6.24 12.14
N ILE A 241 31.56 -6.92 11.03
CA ILE A 241 31.15 -8.32 10.85
C ILE A 241 31.90 -9.18 11.86
N THR A 242 31.15 -9.89 12.71
CA THR A 242 31.68 -10.82 13.72
C THR A 242 31.62 -12.27 13.26
N MET A 243 30.71 -12.58 12.34
CA MET A 243 30.52 -13.92 11.79
C MET A 243 29.86 -13.80 10.40
N SER A 244 30.24 -14.66 9.46
CA SER A 244 29.55 -14.80 8.17
C SER A 244 29.71 -16.22 7.67
N GLU A 245 28.66 -17.03 7.79
CA GLU A 245 28.73 -18.48 7.56
C GLU A 245 27.60 -18.98 6.65
N PRO A 246 27.86 -20.01 5.84
CA PRO A 246 26.82 -20.68 5.07
C PRO A 246 25.86 -21.42 6.01
N VAL A 247 24.56 -21.32 5.74
CA VAL A 247 23.50 -21.98 6.50
C VAL A 247 22.45 -22.58 5.57
N ARG A 248 21.55 -23.40 6.13
CA ARG A 248 20.31 -23.80 5.46
C ARG A 248 19.14 -23.08 6.11
N ILE A 249 18.33 -22.42 5.30
CA ILE A 249 17.11 -21.72 5.75
C ILE A 249 15.96 -22.36 5.00
N ASP A 250 15.12 -23.11 5.71
CA ASP A 250 14.05 -23.91 5.10
C ASP A 250 14.59 -24.86 4.00
N GLY A 251 15.72 -25.53 4.27
CA GLY A 251 16.43 -26.41 3.34
C GLY A 251 17.18 -25.70 2.19
N ALA A 252 16.83 -24.45 1.87
CA ALA A 252 17.48 -23.67 0.83
C ALA A 252 18.86 -23.16 1.28
N PRO A 253 19.83 -23.06 0.35
CA PRO A 253 21.14 -22.50 0.65
C PRO A 253 21.03 -21.03 1.06
N GLY A 254 21.73 -20.66 2.13
CA GLY A 254 21.72 -19.31 2.66
C GLY A 254 23.03 -18.93 3.33
N TYR A 255 23.08 -17.69 3.82
CA TYR A 255 24.16 -17.16 4.65
C TYR A 255 23.58 -16.43 5.86
N GLU A 256 24.18 -16.62 7.02
CA GLU A 256 23.96 -15.82 8.22
C GLU A 256 25.18 -14.93 8.42
N THR A 257 24.99 -13.62 8.48
CA THR A 257 26.06 -12.64 8.75
C THR A 257 25.70 -11.83 9.98
N ARG A 258 26.51 -11.91 11.03
CA ARG A 258 26.34 -11.14 12.28
C ARG A 258 27.28 -9.95 12.30
N ILE A 259 26.76 -8.84 12.80
CA ILE A 259 27.41 -7.53 12.78
C ILE A 259 27.18 -6.89 14.14
N ASP A 260 28.25 -6.37 14.75
CA ASP A 260 28.12 -5.40 15.83
C ASP A 260 28.24 -4.00 15.25
N ALA A 261 27.32 -3.10 15.62
CA ALA A 261 27.27 -1.76 15.04
C ALA A 261 26.70 -0.75 16.05
N VAL A 262 26.57 0.49 15.58
CA VAL A 262 25.86 1.60 16.21
C VAL A 262 24.71 2.03 15.29
N SER A 263 23.53 2.31 15.84
CA SER A 263 22.33 2.68 15.06
C SER A 263 21.53 3.82 15.70
N GLY A 264 20.57 4.38 14.95
CA GLY A 264 19.68 5.45 15.40
C GLY A 264 20.37 6.81 15.59
N LYS A 265 19.69 7.80 16.17
CA LYS A 265 20.30 9.12 16.47
C LYS A 265 21.11 9.09 17.78
N ASP A 266 20.72 8.23 18.71
CA ASP A 266 21.29 8.15 20.06
C ASP A 266 22.53 7.26 20.16
N ASN A 267 23.11 6.88 19.01
CA ASN A 267 24.25 5.97 18.94
C ASN A 267 24.05 4.66 19.72
N THR A 268 22.86 4.07 19.61
CA THR A 268 22.52 2.82 20.29
C THR A 268 23.44 1.69 19.82
N PRO A 269 24.20 1.03 20.71
CA PRO A 269 24.95 -0.16 20.36
C PRO A 269 23.99 -1.31 20.04
N VAL A 270 24.11 -1.86 18.84
CA VAL A 270 23.24 -2.92 18.35
C VAL A 270 24.03 -4.16 17.96
N THR A 271 23.36 -5.31 18.04
CA THR A 271 23.75 -6.52 17.32
C THR A 271 22.75 -6.75 16.20
N VAL A 272 23.27 -7.01 15.01
CA VAL A 272 22.51 -7.18 13.78
C VAL A 272 22.81 -8.56 13.21
N VAL A 273 21.79 -9.19 12.64
CA VAL A 273 21.93 -10.37 11.79
C VAL A 273 21.28 -10.13 10.45
N GLN A 274 22.00 -10.48 9.39
CA GLN A 274 21.45 -10.62 8.06
C GLN A 274 21.35 -12.10 7.71
N TRP A 275 20.18 -12.53 7.27
CA TRP A 275 20.02 -13.77 6.54
C TRP A 275 19.77 -13.50 5.06
N LEU A 276 20.48 -14.21 4.21
CA LEU A 276 20.16 -14.34 2.79
C LEU A 276 19.75 -15.78 2.53
N ARG A 277 18.54 -15.99 2.02
CA ARG A 277 18.10 -17.29 1.49
C ARG A 277 18.06 -17.18 -0.03
N PHE A 278 18.98 -17.87 -0.71
CA PHE A 278 19.13 -17.79 -2.16
C PHE A 278 18.03 -18.61 -2.84
N GLY A 279 17.30 -17.96 -3.76
CA GLY A 279 16.26 -18.57 -4.57
C GLY A 279 16.68 -18.78 -6.03
N SER A 280 15.69 -18.91 -6.91
CA SER A 280 15.87 -18.92 -8.36
C SER A 280 15.90 -17.49 -8.94
N ALA A 281 16.22 -17.37 -10.24
CA ALA A 281 16.14 -16.12 -11.01
C ALA A 281 16.94 -14.94 -10.41
N ASN A 282 18.10 -15.23 -9.81
CA ASN A 282 19.05 -14.24 -9.30
C ASN A 282 18.44 -13.34 -8.22
N VAL A 283 17.49 -13.89 -7.46
CA VAL A 283 16.84 -13.24 -6.31
C VAL A 283 17.14 -14.02 -5.04
N ALA A 284 17.35 -13.30 -3.94
CA ALA A 284 17.41 -13.87 -2.60
C ALA A 284 16.37 -13.20 -1.70
N LEU A 285 15.79 -13.96 -0.78
CA LEU A 285 15.08 -13.39 0.36
C LEU A 285 16.13 -12.83 1.31
N ARG A 286 16.01 -11.54 1.63
CA ARG A 286 16.89 -10.82 2.54
C ARG A 286 16.11 -10.45 3.79
N ILE A 287 16.65 -10.87 4.93
CA ILE A 287 16.10 -10.61 6.25
C ILE A 287 17.19 -9.92 7.04
N ILE A 288 16.92 -8.72 7.52
CA ILE A 288 17.83 -7.97 8.39
C ILE A 288 17.11 -7.83 9.72
N ALA A 289 17.71 -8.29 10.81
CA ALA A 289 17.17 -8.12 12.14
C ALA A 289 18.19 -7.45 13.03
N SER A 290 17.74 -6.53 13.89
CA SER A 290 18.59 -5.73 14.75
C SER A 290 17.92 -5.58 16.10
N SER A 291 18.71 -5.61 17.17
CA SER A 291 18.28 -5.20 18.50
C SER A 291 19.41 -4.48 19.23
N PRO A 292 19.09 -3.66 20.25
CA PRO A 292 20.05 -3.29 21.28
C PRO A 292 20.79 -4.54 21.81
N ARG A 293 22.09 -4.40 22.09
CA ARG A 293 22.94 -5.55 22.47
C ARG A 293 22.47 -6.28 23.73
N ASP A 294 21.98 -5.52 24.70
CA ASP A 294 21.42 -6.02 25.96
C ASP A 294 20.11 -6.81 25.76
N GLN A 295 19.38 -6.57 24.67
CA GLN A 295 18.13 -7.26 24.33
C GLN A 295 18.33 -8.47 23.40
N TRP A 296 19.53 -8.64 22.84
CA TRP A 296 19.84 -9.68 21.86
C TRP A 296 19.45 -11.11 22.29
N PRO A 297 19.71 -11.56 23.54
CA PRO A 297 19.38 -12.93 23.95
C PRO A 297 17.88 -13.25 23.86
N GLN A 298 17.02 -12.25 24.07
CA GLN A 298 15.56 -12.40 23.99
C GLN A 298 15.04 -12.17 22.56
N ALA A 299 15.67 -11.26 21.81
CA ALA A 299 15.26 -10.91 20.45
C ALA A 299 15.64 -11.98 19.42
N PHE A 300 16.83 -12.56 19.53
CA PHE A 300 17.36 -13.48 18.50
C PHE A 300 16.50 -14.74 18.28
N PRO A 301 15.93 -15.40 19.31
CA PRO A 301 14.95 -16.48 19.09
C PRO A 301 13.72 -16.03 18.31
N ARG A 302 13.17 -14.84 18.58
CA ARG A 302 12.03 -14.27 17.83
C ARG A 302 12.40 -13.99 16.38
N PHE A 303 13.58 -13.44 16.14
CA PHE A 303 14.06 -13.22 14.77
C PHE A 303 14.15 -14.52 13.95
N ARG A 304 14.61 -15.61 14.58
CA ARG A 304 14.64 -16.93 13.94
C ARG A 304 13.24 -17.48 13.68
N ALA A 305 12.31 -17.34 14.62
CA ALA A 305 10.93 -17.76 14.44
C ALA A 305 10.26 -17.07 13.23
N VAL A 306 10.42 -15.75 13.09
CA VAL A 306 9.97 -15.03 11.89
C VAL A 306 10.66 -15.57 10.64
N ARG A 307 12.00 -15.67 10.62
CA ARG A 307 12.77 -16.20 9.48
C ARG A 307 12.24 -17.57 9.02
N ASP A 308 12.01 -18.46 9.97
CA ASP A 308 11.58 -19.84 9.72
C ASP A 308 10.10 -19.90 9.30
N GLY A 309 9.30 -18.87 9.62
CA GLY A 309 7.94 -18.67 9.14
C GLY A 309 7.81 -18.04 7.74
N LEU A 310 8.92 -17.81 7.02
CA LEU A 310 8.91 -17.22 5.68
C LEU A 310 8.93 -18.29 4.59
N GLN A 311 7.86 -18.36 3.80
CA GLN A 311 7.73 -19.36 2.73
C GLN A 311 7.63 -18.70 1.35
N PRO A 312 8.17 -19.32 0.29
CA PRO A 312 7.84 -18.92 -1.09
C PRO A 312 6.32 -18.93 -1.33
N ARG A 313 5.85 -18.10 -2.25
CA ARG A 313 4.45 -18.13 -2.70
C ARG A 313 4.22 -19.21 -3.75
#